data_AF-A0A4S4C3Q8-F1
#
_entry.id   AF-A0A4S4C3Q8-F1
#
_cell.length_a   1.000
_cell.length_b   1.000
_cell.length_c   1.000
_cell.angle_alpha   90.00
_cell.angle_beta   90.00
_cell.angle_gamma   90.00
#
_symmetry.space_group_name_H-M   'P 1'
#
loop_
_entity.id
_entity.type
_entity.pdbx_description
1 polymer ?
#
loop_
_entity_poly.entity_id
_entity_poly.type
_entity_poly.pdbx_seq_one_letter_code
_entity_poly.pdbx_strand_id
1 'polypeptide(L)'
;MKKIVIILLTMVSILLNGCNIESKITEEQAKSIVKDYHNKLIGEVEIISVTTKFNKYIIEWENKENCEQGTDSVNSSGKIKNIESSIC
;
A
#
# COMPACT_ATOMS: atom_id res chain seq x y z
N MET A 1 -25.29 36.71 14.44
CA MET A 1 -24.90 36.16 13.12
C MET A 1 -23.38 36.06 12.92
N LYS A 2 -22.59 37.11 13.17
CA LYS A 2 -21.11 37.08 13.01
C LYS A 2 -20.40 35.91 13.71
N LYS A 3 -20.84 35.51 14.92
CA LYS A 3 -20.23 34.41 15.69
C LYS A 3 -20.47 33.02 15.07
N ILE A 4 -21.62 32.79 14.43
CA ILE A 4 -21.96 31.50 13.81
C ILE A 4 -21.14 31.28 12.54
N VAL A 5 -20.91 32.35 11.76
CA VAL A 5 -20.08 32.32 10.55
C VAL A 5 -18.64 31.94 10.89
N ILE A 6 -18.08 32.47 11.99
CA ILE A 6 -16.73 32.16 12.44
C ILE A 6 -16.62 30.69 12.86
N ILE A 7 -17.61 30.16 13.60
CA ILE A 7 -17.65 28.75 14.01
C ILE A 7 -17.70 27.81 12.80
N LEU A 8 -18.54 28.14 11.80
CA LEU A 8 -18.63 27.36 10.56
C LEU A 8 -17.30 27.38 9.79
N LEU A 9 -16.64 28.54 9.71
CA LEU A 9 -15.36 28.67 9.02
C LEU A 9 -14.27 27.81 9.68
N THR A 10 -14.21 27.79 11.01
CA THR A 10 -13.23 26.99 11.76
C THR A 10 -13.45 25.48 11.62
N MET A 11 -14.70 25.04 11.46
CA MET A 11 -15.04 23.62 11.32
C MET A 11 -14.63 23.07 9.94
N VAL A 12 -14.68 23.89 8.89
CA VAL A 12 -14.23 23.53 7.54
C VAL A 12 -12.70 23.39 7.47
N SER A 13 -11.94 24.19 8.22
CA SER A 13 -10.47 24.13 8.22
C SER A 13 -9.91 22.82 8.79
N ILE A 14 -10.63 22.17 9.70
CA ILE A 14 -10.20 20.91 10.33
C ILE A 14 -10.33 19.73 9.36
N LEU A 15 -11.25 19.79 8.40
CA LEU A 15 -11.49 18.73 7.42
C LEU A 15 -10.47 18.69 6.27
N LEU A 16 -9.69 19.77 6.08
CA LEU A 16 -8.71 19.87 4.99
C LEU A 16 -7.31 19.36 5.36
N ASN A 17 -7.04 19.08 6.63
CA ASN A 17 -5.80 18.43 7.06
C ASN A 17 -5.93 16.91 6.88
N GLY A 18 -6.07 16.48 5.62
CA GLY A 18 -5.89 15.08 5.25
C GLY A 18 -4.53 14.61 5.76
N CYS A 19 -4.53 13.59 6.63
CA CYS A 19 -3.34 13.08 7.28
C CYS A 19 -2.39 12.48 6.22
N ASN A 20 -1.43 13.28 5.76
CA ASN A 20 -0.28 12.78 4.98
C ASN A 20 0.65 12.07 5.95
N ILE A 21 0.28 10.84 6.33
CA ILE A 21 1.19 9.97 7.06
C ILE A 21 2.24 9.53 6.04
N GLU A 22 3.42 10.13 6.11
CA GLU A 22 4.57 9.69 5.36
C GLU A 22 4.85 8.22 5.69
N SER A 23 4.93 7.37 4.66
CA SER A 23 5.30 5.96 4.86
C SER A 23 6.75 5.91 5.35
N LYS A 24 7.02 5.16 6.43
CA LYS A 24 8.39 5.00 6.95
C LYS A 24 9.29 4.16 6.03
N ILE A 25 8.69 3.46 5.07
CA ILE A 25 9.41 2.69 4.06
C ILE A 25 9.16 3.29 2.68
N THR A 26 10.15 3.18 1.81
CA THR A 26 10.05 3.57 0.40
C THR A 26 9.34 2.49 -0.41
N GLU A 27 8.92 2.87 -1.63
CA GLU A 27 8.36 1.92 -2.59
C GLU A 27 9.33 0.77 -2.90
N GLU A 28 10.61 1.06 -3.08
CA GLU A 28 11.64 0.06 -3.36
C GLU A 28 11.83 -0.92 -2.19
N GLN A 29 11.75 -0.43 -0.95
CA GLN A 29 11.76 -1.31 0.23
C GLN A 29 10.52 -2.22 0.24
N ALA A 30 9.34 -1.71 -0.11
CA ALA A 30 8.13 -2.52 -0.20
C ALA A 30 8.22 -3.59 -1.31
N LYS A 31 8.77 -3.25 -2.48
CA LYS A 31 9.05 -4.21 -3.56
C LYS A 31 10.01 -5.31 -3.09
N SER A 32 11.10 -4.95 -2.42
CA SER A 32 12.06 -5.92 -1.87
C SER A 32 11.40 -6.87 -0.88
N ILE A 33 10.53 -6.36 0.01
CA ILE A 33 9.79 -7.17 0.98
C ILE A 33 8.92 -8.21 0.28
N VAL A 34 8.17 -7.82 -0.76
CA VAL A 34 7.32 -8.75 -1.52
C VAL A 34 8.16 -9.81 -2.24
N LYS A 35 9.25 -9.42 -2.92
CA LYS A 35 10.17 -10.36 -3.56
C LYS A 35 10.78 -11.34 -2.57
N ASP A 36 11.32 -10.85 -1.45
CA ASP A 36 11.95 -11.69 -0.43
C ASP A 36 10.96 -12.64 0.25
N TYR A 37 9.70 -12.23 0.39
CA TYR A 37 8.63 -13.06 0.93
C TYR A 37 8.33 -14.22 -0.01
N HIS A 38 8.10 -13.95 -1.29
CA HIS A 38 7.73 -15.00 -2.27
C HIS A 38 8.91 -15.86 -2.72
N ASN A 39 10.11 -15.30 -2.83
CA ASN A 39 11.33 -16.07 -3.15
C ASN A 39 11.56 -17.24 -2.18
N LYS A 40 11.10 -17.11 -0.94
CA LYS A 40 11.21 -18.17 0.08
C LYS A 40 10.08 -19.21 0.03
N LEU A 41 9.00 -18.92 -0.69
CA LEU A 41 7.78 -19.72 -0.70
C LEU A 41 7.54 -20.40 -2.05
N ILE A 42 7.57 -19.60 -3.12
CA ILE A 42 7.13 -19.99 -4.47
C ILE A 42 8.22 -19.76 -5.53
N GLY A 43 9.33 -19.11 -5.18
CA GLY A 43 10.42 -18.80 -6.12
C GLY A 43 10.38 -17.34 -6.60
N GLU A 44 11.12 -17.07 -7.66
CA GLU A 44 11.29 -15.70 -8.16
C GLU A 44 9.98 -15.09 -8.65
N VAL A 45 9.67 -13.88 -8.18
CA VAL A 45 8.51 -13.11 -8.62
C VAL A 45 8.91 -11.79 -9.27
N GLU A 46 8.19 -11.44 -10.33
CA GLU A 46 8.25 -10.14 -10.98
C GLU A 46 7.18 -9.21 -10.39
N ILE A 47 7.52 -7.92 -10.27
CA ILE A 47 6.55 -6.91 -9.84
C ILE A 47 5.88 -6.31 -11.07
N ILE A 48 4.55 -6.43 -11.14
CA ILE A 48 3.76 -5.94 -12.26
C ILE A 48 3.38 -4.48 -12.06
N SER A 49 2.90 -4.14 -10.87
CA SER A 49 2.46 -2.78 -10.57
C SER A 49 2.59 -2.47 -9.08
N VAL A 50 2.72 -1.18 -8.77
CA VAL A 50 2.69 -0.68 -7.40
C VAL A 50 1.76 0.52 -7.33
N THR A 51 0.80 0.48 -6.41
CA THR A 51 -0.09 1.61 -6.11
C THR A 51 -0.09 1.92 -4.63
N THR A 52 -0.34 3.17 -4.25
CA THR A 52 -0.44 3.58 -2.85
C THR A 52 -1.90 3.81 -2.48
N LYS A 53 -2.43 3.08 -1.48
CA LYS A 53 -3.79 3.26 -0.96
C LYS A 53 -3.79 3.17 0.56
N PHE A 54 -4.48 4.10 1.23
CA PHE A 54 -4.64 4.12 2.69
C PHE A 54 -3.30 3.92 3.46
N ASN A 55 -2.25 4.61 3.03
CA ASN A 55 -0.90 4.53 3.61
C ASN A 55 -0.26 3.13 3.56
N LYS A 56 -0.56 2.38 2.48
CA LYS A 56 0.04 1.08 2.17
C LYS A 56 0.42 1.03 0.70
N TYR A 57 1.49 0.31 0.41
CA TYR A 57 1.80 -0.13 -0.94
C TYR A 57 0.96 -1.36 -1.26
N ILE A 58 0.26 -1.32 -2.38
CA ILE A 58 -0.47 -2.43 -2.98
C ILE A 58 0.35 -2.87 -4.18
N ILE A 59 0.85 -4.10 -4.14
CA ILE A 59 1.86 -4.60 -5.07
C ILE A 59 1.29 -5.83 -5.76
N GLU A 60 1.17 -5.75 -7.08
CA GLU A 60 0.83 -6.88 -7.94
C GLU A 60 2.11 -7.59 -8.38
N TRP A 61 2.10 -8.91 -8.33
CA TRP A 61 3.24 -9.75 -8.65
C TRP A 61 2.81 -10.97 -9.45
N GLU A 62 3.76 -11.50 -10.23
CA GLU A 62 3.60 -12.77 -10.95
C GLU A 62 4.85 -13.62 -10.80
N ASN A 63 4.67 -14.93 -10.76
CA ASN A 63 5.70 -15.94 -10.93
C ASN A 63 5.49 -16.60 -12.29
N LYS A 64 6.40 -16.31 -13.23
CA LYS A 64 6.31 -16.83 -14.60
C LYS A 64 6.61 -18.32 -14.71
N GLU A 65 7.33 -18.89 -13.75
CA GLU A 65 7.72 -20.30 -13.78
C GLU A 65 6.54 -21.23 -13.44
N ASN A 66 5.68 -20.80 -12.50
CA ASN A 66 4.58 -21.62 -11.99
C ASN A 66 3.18 -21.04 -12.28
N CYS A 67 3.08 -19.95 -13.06
CA CYS A 67 1.81 -19.31 -13.44
C CYS A 67 1.01 -18.73 -12.25
N GLU A 68 1.64 -18.59 -11.10
CA GLU A 68 1.03 -18.00 -9.91
C GLU A 68 1.13 -16.48 -9.96
N GLN A 69 0.09 -15.80 -9.51
CA GLN A 69 0.03 -14.35 -9.47
C GLN A 69 -0.80 -13.89 -8.27
N GLY A 70 -0.59 -12.66 -7.83
CA GLY A 70 -1.36 -12.14 -6.72
C GLY A 70 -1.13 -10.67 -6.42
N THR A 71 -1.80 -10.24 -5.37
CA THR A 71 -1.74 -8.88 -4.85
C THR A 71 -1.42 -8.93 -3.36
N ASP A 72 -0.36 -8.22 -2.96
CA ASP A 72 -0.02 -8.03 -1.56
C ASP A 72 -0.16 -6.57 -1.13
N SER A 73 -0.38 -6.37 0.16
CA SER A 73 -0.25 -5.06 0.80
C SER A 73 0.95 -5.04 1.74
N VAL A 74 1.74 -3.96 1.67
CA VAL A 74 2.83 -3.68 2.61
C VAL A 74 2.52 -2.36 3.33
N ASN A 75 2.44 -2.40 4.66
CA ASN A 75 2.18 -1.20 5.45
C ASN A 75 3.48 -0.38 5.68
N SER A 76 3.33 0.80 6.27
CA SER A 76 4.46 1.68 6.62
C SER A 76 5.48 1.08 7.59
N SER A 77 5.20 -0.06 8.23
CA SER A 77 6.16 -0.78 9.09
C SER A 77 6.81 -1.97 8.38
N GLY A 78 6.60 -2.16 7.08
CA GLY A 78 7.11 -3.31 6.32
C GLY A 78 6.36 -4.62 6.56
N LYS A 79 5.19 -4.60 7.22
CA LYS A 79 4.36 -5.79 7.39
C LYS A 79 3.62 -6.09 6.10
N ILE A 80 3.89 -7.25 5.53
CA ILE A 80 3.20 -7.81 4.37
C ILE A 80 1.89 -8.48 4.79
N LYS A 81 0.87 -8.39 3.92
CA LYS A 81 -0.37 -9.15 3.99
C LYS A 81 -0.83 -9.48 2.57
N ASN A 82 -1.06 -10.76 2.31
CA ASN A 82 -1.71 -11.22 1.09
C ASN A 82 -3.17 -10.77 1.00
N ILE A 83 -3.55 -10.19 -0.14
CA ILE A 83 -4.92 -9.79 -0.45
C ILE A 83 -5.59 -10.89 -1.25
N GLU A 84 -4.95 -11.30 -2.35
CA GLU A 84 -5.43 -12.35 -3.23
C GLU A 84 -4.25 -13.03 -3.92
N SER A 85 -4.43 -14.30 -4.27
CA SER A 85 -3.50 -15.05 -5.11
C SER A 85 -4.28 -16.09 -5.90
N SER A 86 -3.79 -16.39 -7.10
CA SER A 86 -4.38 -17.37 -8.00
C SER A 86 -3.28 -18.10 -8.76
N ILE A 87 -3.57 -19.33 -9.14
CA ILE A 87 -2.74 -20.17 -9.99
C ILE A 87 -3.61 -20.65 -11.15
N CYS A 88 -3.02 -20.83 -12.34
CA CYS A 88 -3.67 -21.63 -13.36
C CYS A 88 -3.66 -23.13 -13.00
#